data_AF-A0A845XIQ3-F1
#
_entry.id   AF-A0A845XIQ3-F1
#
_cell.length_a   1.000
_cell.length_b   1.000
_cell.length_c   1.000
_cell.angle_alpha   90.00
_cell.angle_beta   90.00
_cell.angle_gamma   90.00
#
_symmetry.space_group_name_H-M   'P 1'
#
loop_
_entity.id
_entity.type
_entity.pdbx_description
1 polymer ?
#
loop_
_entity_poly.entity_id
_entity_poly.type
_entity_poly.pdbx_seq_one_letter_code
_entity_poly.pdbx_strand_id
1 'polypeptide(L)'
;MTSSIPDFHTRNFKLGAMSFPEKVIYWVIVLTPLWWLLGIQTLFYPAVVVGFLGVNFDIDKLTRRSIPACIWAWLGMALVMVWTATFGLNDVGFALQKIAATFVTFFKSYCLIFAALLLPFWHAIRVKVVTRAVAWMATGYLVTIAIEMLMLVVGLGKEPFLPPLARLIPGGALSLQVTFADLQPFFGIPLPRTVLYTPDPPIVGVCSILSFFICLGEENRRLRQIS
;
A
#
# COMPACT_ATOMS: atom_id res chain seq x y z
N MET A 1 28.67 -47.13 -0.87
CA MET A 1 27.30 -46.64 -1.10
C MET A 1 27.08 -45.41 -0.24
N THR A 2 27.35 -44.23 -0.78
CA THR A 2 27.15 -42.95 -0.10
C THR A 2 25.77 -42.43 -0.48
N SER A 3 24.83 -42.45 0.47
CA SER A 3 23.52 -41.84 0.30
C SER A 3 23.67 -40.33 0.26
N SER A 4 23.56 -39.76 -0.93
CA SER A 4 23.39 -38.32 -1.09
C SER A 4 22.00 -37.96 -0.56
N ILE A 5 21.94 -37.49 0.69
CA ILE A 5 20.79 -36.75 1.19
C ILE A 5 20.61 -35.56 0.24
N PRO A 6 19.46 -35.40 -0.44
CA PRO A 6 19.27 -34.27 -1.32
C PRO A 6 19.22 -33.00 -0.46
N ASP A 7 20.18 -32.09 -0.68
CA ASP A 7 20.22 -30.75 -0.09
C ASP A 7 18.90 -30.02 -0.35
N PHE A 8 18.02 -30.01 0.65
CA PHE A 8 16.75 -29.29 0.64
C PHE A 8 16.96 -27.76 0.75
N HIS A 9 18.20 -27.28 0.86
CA HIS A 9 18.51 -25.91 1.24
C HIS A 9 18.67 -24.90 0.09
N THR A 10 18.53 -25.29 -1.18
CA THR A 10 18.68 -24.35 -2.31
C THR A 10 17.70 -24.61 -3.44
N ARG A 11 16.39 -24.70 -3.14
CA ARG A 11 15.40 -24.25 -4.13
C ARG A 11 15.41 -22.72 -4.16
N ASN A 12 16.46 -22.18 -4.79
CA ASN A 12 16.52 -20.79 -5.21
C ASN A 12 15.24 -20.50 -5.99
N PHE A 13 14.31 -19.79 -5.37
CA PHE A 13 13.18 -19.19 -6.06
C PHE A 13 13.74 -18.35 -7.20
N LYS A 14 13.62 -18.84 -8.43
CA LYS A 14 14.03 -18.11 -9.63
C LYS A 14 13.00 -17.02 -9.84
N LEU A 15 13.30 -15.80 -9.38
CA LEU A 15 12.55 -14.57 -9.71
C LEU A 15 12.30 -14.46 -11.24
N GLY A 16 13.11 -15.11 -12.08
CA GLY A 16 12.98 -15.12 -13.53
C GLY A 16 11.69 -15.76 -14.09
N ALA A 17 11.00 -16.64 -13.34
CA ALA A 17 9.79 -17.32 -13.82
C ALA A 17 8.48 -16.66 -13.30
N MET A 18 8.46 -15.33 -13.19
CA MET A 18 7.24 -14.58 -12.85
C MET A 18 6.40 -14.30 -14.10
N SER A 19 5.09 -14.50 -13.97
CA SER A 19 4.13 -14.01 -14.97
C SER A 19 4.14 -12.47 -15.01
N PHE A 20 3.69 -11.87 -16.11
CA PHE A 20 3.64 -10.40 -16.23
C PHE A 20 2.87 -9.73 -15.08
N PRO A 21 1.67 -10.21 -14.66
CA PRO A 21 0.98 -9.65 -13.50
C PRO A 21 1.78 -9.73 -12.20
N GLU A 22 2.45 -10.87 -11.96
CA GLU A 22 3.31 -11.04 -10.78
C GLU A 22 4.49 -10.07 -10.79
N LYS A 23 5.12 -9.81 -11.94
CA LYS A 23 6.23 -8.84 -12.05
C LYS A 23 5.77 -7.42 -11.72
N VAL A 24 4.64 -6.98 -12.27
CA VAL A 24 4.13 -5.63 -12.01
C VAL A 24 3.79 -5.50 -10.53
N ILE A 25 3.06 -6.44 -9.95
CA ILE A 25 2.68 -6.41 -8.52
C ILE A 25 3.94 -6.43 -7.62
N TYR A 26 4.92 -7.27 -7.94
CA TYR A 26 6.18 -7.34 -7.22
C TYR A 26 6.86 -5.97 -7.17
N TRP A 27 7.07 -5.33 -8.32
CA TRP A 27 7.74 -4.03 -8.38
C TRP A 27 6.92 -2.88 -7.80
N VAL A 28 5.59 -2.93 -7.94
CA VAL A 28 4.68 -1.96 -7.32
C VAL A 28 4.83 -1.99 -5.80
N ILE A 29 4.89 -3.19 -5.20
CA ILE A 29 5.06 -3.36 -3.75
C ILE A 29 6.48 -2.96 -3.31
N VAL A 30 7.52 -3.47 -3.97
CA VAL A 30 8.93 -3.21 -3.58
C VAL A 30 9.27 -1.72 -3.63
N LEU A 31 8.80 -1.01 -4.66
CA LEU A 31 9.12 0.40 -4.87
C LEU A 31 8.13 1.34 -4.16
N THR A 32 7.18 0.81 -3.37
CA THR A 32 6.22 1.60 -2.57
C THR A 32 6.85 2.77 -1.81
N PRO A 33 7.98 2.60 -1.09
CA PRO A 33 8.60 3.72 -0.37
C PRO A 33 9.06 4.84 -1.30
N LEU A 34 9.55 4.51 -2.49
CA LEU A 34 9.98 5.49 -3.50
C LEU A 34 8.79 6.18 -4.15
N TRP A 35 7.72 5.43 -4.47
CA TRP A 35 6.50 6.02 -5.02
C TRP A 35 5.83 7.00 -4.07
N TRP A 36 5.92 6.71 -2.76
CA TRP A 36 5.49 7.60 -1.69
C TRP A 36 6.29 8.90 -1.67
N LEU A 37 7.63 8.81 -1.65
CA LEU A 37 8.51 9.99 -1.68
C LEU A 37 8.27 10.89 -2.90
N LEU A 38 7.94 10.29 -4.05
CA LEU A 38 7.64 11.01 -5.29
C LEU A 38 6.19 11.55 -5.35
N GLY A 39 5.31 11.16 -4.41
CA GLY A 39 3.88 11.48 -4.41
C GLY A 39 3.09 10.84 -5.56
N ILE A 40 3.70 9.97 -6.36
CA ILE A 40 3.10 9.39 -7.56
C ILE A 40 2.13 8.25 -7.26
N GLN A 41 2.25 7.63 -6.08
CA GLN A 41 1.42 6.50 -5.66
C GLN A 41 -0.07 6.74 -5.85
N THR A 42 -0.54 7.94 -5.53
CA THR A 42 -1.97 8.28 -5.60
C THR A 42 -2.55 8.23 -7.01
N LEU A 43 -1.71 8.27 -8.04
CA LEU A 43 -2.07 8.08 -9.44
C LEU A 43 -1.67 6.70 -9.95
N PHE A 44 -0.47 6.24 -9.56
CA PHE A 44 0.13 5.01 -10.04
C PHE A 44 -0.64 3.76 -9.59
N TYR A 45 -1.06 3.70 -8.33
CA TYR A 45 -1.80 2.55 -7.81
C TYR A 45 -3.17 2.39 -8.50
N PRO A 46 -3.99 3.46 -8.63
CA PRO A 46 -5.21 3.38 -9.42
C PRO A 46 -4.95 2.96 -10.86
N ALA A 47 -3.94 3.52 -11.52
CA ALA A 47 -3.63 3.19 -12.91
C ALA A 47 -3.27 1.71 -13.10
N VAL A 48 -2.45 1.15 -12.20
CA VAL A 48 -2.08 -0.27 -12.23
C VAL A 48 -3.30 -1.16 -12.02
N VAL A 49 -4.12 -0.84 -11.02
CA VAL A 49 -5.32 -1.63 -10.68
C VAL A 49 -6.36 -1.58 -11.80
N VAL A 50 -6.66 -0.39 -12.32
CA VAL A 50 -7.58 -0.21 -13.46
C VAL A 50 -7.05 -0.89 -14.72
N GLY A 51 -5.74 -0.81 -14.98
CA GLY A 51 -5.12 -1.51 -16.10
C GLY A 51 -5.28 -3.03 -15.99
N PHE A 52 -5.06 -3.60 -14.81
CA PHE A 52 -5.25 -5.04 -14.58
C PHE A 52 -6.70 -5.47 -14.68
N LEU A 53 -7.61 -4.71 -14.07
CA LEU A 53 -9.05 -4.97 -14.17
C LEU A 53 -9.52 -4.86 -15.62
N GLY A 54 -9.15 -3.81 -16.35
CA GLY A 54 -9.62 -3.56 -17.71
C GLY A 54 -9.11 -4.56 -18.74
N VAL A 55 -7.84 -4.95 -18.67
CA VAL A 55 -7.25 -5.93 -19.61
C VAL A 55 -7.77 -7.35 -19.38
N ASN A 56 -8.20 -7.67 -18.15
CA ASN A 56 -8.59 -9.04 -17.79
C ASN A 56 -10.05 -9.15 -17.35
N PHE A 57 -10.85 -8.10 -17.57
CA PHE A 57 -12.26 -8.08 -17.22
C PHE A 57 -12.98 -9.18 -18.00
N ASP A 58 -13.52 -10.13 -17.25
CA ASP A 58 -14.22 -11.27 -17.81
C ASP A 58 -15.41 -11.59 -16.92
N ILE A 59 -16.61 -11.32 -17.44
CA ILE A 59 -17.88 -11.53 -16.74
C ILE A 59 -18.06 -13.02 -16.39
N ASP A 60 -17.49 -13.93 -17.20
CA ASP A 60 -17.56 -15.36 -16.92
C ASP A 60 -16.74 -15.73 -15.67
N LYS A 61 -15.62 -15.03 -15.41
CA LYS A 61 -14.83 -15.24 -14.18
C LYS A 61 -15.58 -14.77 -12.94
N LEU A 62 -16.35 -13.68 -13.04
CA LEU A 62 -17.17 -13.16 -11.95
C LEU A 62 -18.27 -14.16 -11.55
N THR A 63 -18.82 -14.88 -12.52
CA THR A 63 -19.94 -15.80 -12.32
C THR A 63 -19.47 -17.22 -11.94
N ARG A 64 -18.30 -17.65 -12.44
CA ARG A 64 -17.78 -19.01 -12.21
C ARG A 64 -16.92 -19.17 -10.97
N ARG A 65 -16.27 -18.10 -10.47
CA ARG A 65 -15.48 -18.14 -9.23
C ARG A 65 -16.26 -17.49 -8.10
N SER A 66 -16.48 -18.23 -7.02
CA SER A 66 -17.10 -17.68 -5.80
C SER A 66 -16.16 -16.65 -5.18
N ILE A 67 -16.50 -15.37 -5.33
CA ILE A 67 -15.83 -14.29 -4.61
C ILE A 67 -16.29 -14.31 -3.15
N PRO A 68 -15.38 -14.29 -2.17
CA PRO A 68 -15.73 -14.28 -0.76
C PRO A 68 -16.73 -13.17 -0.39
N ALA A 69 -17.68 -13.49 0.50
CA ALA A 69 -18.70 -12.55 0.96
C ALA A 69 -18.10 -11.29 1.62
N CYS A 70 -16.89 -11.37 2.19
CA CYS A 70 -16.21 -10.20 2.76
C CYS A 70 -15.87 -9.12 1.72
N ILE A 71 -15.58 -9.50 0.47
CA ILE A 71 -15.27 -8.56 -0.62
C ILE A 71 -16.54 -7.85 -1.08
N TRP A 72 -17.65 -8.59 -1.14
CA TRP A 72 -18.98 -8.02 -1.41
C TRP A 72 -19.46 -7.13 -0.27
N ALA A 73 -19.22 -7.51 0.98
CA ALA A 73 -19.53 -6.70 2.15
C ALA A 73 -18.73 -5.39 2.13
N TRP A 74 -17.45 -5.43 1.74
CA TRP A 74 -16.64 -4.22 1.54
C TRP A 74 -17.23 -3.30 0.47
N LEU A 75 -17.64 -3.85 -0.68
CA LEU A 75 -18.31 -3.07 -1.73
C LEU A 75 -19.62 -2.46 -1.22
N GLY A 76 -20.43 -3.23 -0.49
CA GLY A 76 -21.68 -2.77 0.11
C GLY A 76 -21.45 -1.61 1.08
N MET A 77 -20.50 -1.75 2.01
CA MET A 77 -20.13 -0.68 2.95
C MET A 77 -19.62 0.56 2.22
N ALA A 78 -18.80 0.37 1.18
CA ALA A 78 -18.29 1.46 0.36
C ALA A 78 -19.44 2.24 -0.32
N LEU A 79 -20.41 1.54 -0.91
CA LEU A 79 -21.59 2.16 -1.52
C LEU A 79 -22.46 2.90 -0.49
N VAL A 80 -22.69 2.32 0.68
CA VAL A 80 -23.44 2.96 1.77
C VAL A 80 -22.73 4.22 2.25
N MET A 81 -21.39 4.22 2.31
CA MET A 81 -20.62 5.40 2.68
C MET A 81 -20.77 6.53 1.66
N VAL A 82 -20.74 6.23 0.35
CA VAL A 82 -20.98 7.24 -0.70
C VAL A 82 -22.39 7.79 -0.60
N TRP A 83 -23.36 6.90 -0.42
CA TRP A 83 -24.75 7.28 -0.30
C TRP A 83 -24.93 8.25 0.86
N THR A 84 -24.52 7.85 2.06
CA THR A 84 -24.64 8.67 3.27
C THR A 84 -23.86 9.99 3.18
N ALA A 85 -22.66 9.99 2.59
CA ALA A 85 -21.88 11.20 2.38
C ALA A 85 -22.55 12.15 1.35
N THR A 86 -23.13 11.62 0.28
CA THR A 86 -23.81 12.42 -0.74
C THR A 86 -25.08 13.06 -0.19
N PHE A 87 -25.89 12.32 0.58
CA PHE A 87 -27.07 12.86 1.26
C PHE A 87 -26.68 13.94 2.27
N GLY A 88 -25.70 13.69 3.14
CA GLY A 88 -25.25 14.68 4.12
C GLY A 88 -24.69 15.96 3.49
N LEU A 89 -24.00 15.86 2.35
CA LEU A 89 -23.49 17.03 1.64
C LEU A 89 -24.59 17.80 0.89
N ASN A 90 -25.61 17.11 0.41
CA ASN A 90 -26.76 17.72 -0.26
C ASN A 90 -27.66 18.45 0.75
N ASP A 91 -27.89 17.86 1.93
CA ASP A 91 -28.69 18.46 3.01
C ASP A 91 -28.06 19.75 3.58
N VAL A 92 -26.73 19.84 3.56
CA VAL A 92 -25.97 21.03 4.01
C VAL A 92 -25.80 22.07 2.87
N GLY A 93 -26.31 21.78 1.67
CA GLY A 93 -26.30 22.71 0.53
C GLY A 93 -24.91 23.00 -0.04
N PHE A 94 -23.95 22.07 0.11
CA PHE A 94 -22.61 22.28 -0.43
C PHE A 94 -22.60 22.28 -1.97
N ALA A 95 -21.74 23.13 -2.54
CA ALA A 95 -21.56 23.23 -3.98
C ALA A 95 -21.20 21.88 -4.63
N LEU A 96 -21.69 21.64 -5.85
CA LEU A 96 -21.47 20.42 -6.65
C LEU A 96 -19.99 19.97 -6.69
N GLN A 97 -19.06 20.93 -6.63
CA GLN A 97 -17.62 20.67 -6.59
C GLN A 97 -17.17 19.82 -5.39
N LYS A 98 -17.78 19.99 -4.22
CA LYS A 98 -17.45 19.20 -3.02
C LYS A 98 -18.04 17.79 -3.07
N ILE A 99 -19.21 17.64 -3.68
CA ILE A 99 -19.80 16.33 -3.97
C ILE A 99 -18.88 15.57 -4.94
N ALA A 100 -18.44 16.21 -6.03
CA ALA A 100 -17.48 15.62 -6.97
C ALA A 100 -16.14 15.24 -6.31
N ALA A 101 -15.59 16.09 -5.45
CA ALA A 101 -14.37 15.76 -4.69
C ALA A 101 -14.54 14.55 -3.76
N THR A 102 -15.75 14.36 -3.20
CA THR A 102 -16.10 13.20 -2.37
C THR A 102 -16.13 11.91 -3.19
N PHE A 103 -16.70 11.95 -4.41
CA PHE A 103 -16.65 10.82 -5.34
C PHE A 103 -15.21 10.48 -5.76
N VAL A 104 -14.38 11.47 -6.09
CA VAL A 104 -12.97 11.22 -6.44
C VAL A 104 -12.22 10.57 -5.28
N THR A 105 -12.44 11.05 -4.06
CA THR A 105 -11.85 10.47 -2.84
C THR A 105 -12.33 9.04 -2.63
N PHE A 106 -13.62 8.79 -2.87
CA PHE A 106 -14.20 7.46 -2.79
C PHE A 106 -13.59 6.48 -3.80
N PHE A 107 -13.49 6.88 -5.07
CA PHE A 107 -12.90 6.06 -6.11
C PHE A 107 -11.42 5.78 -5.85
N LYS A 108 -10.67 6.78 -5.39
CA LYS A 108 -9.23 6.67 -5.10
C LYS A 108 -8.93 5.74 -3.92
N SER A 109 -9.78 5.71 -2.89
CA SER A 109 -9.55 4.92 -1.68
C SER A 109 -10.34 3.60 -1.68
N TYR A 110 -11.67 3.66 -1.62
CA TYR A 110 -12.49 2.50 -1.31
C TYR A 110 -12.70 1.56 -2.50
N CYS A 111 -12.94 2.12 -3.71
CA CYS A 111 -13.00 1.31 -4.93
C CYS A 111 -11.65 0.69 -5.27
N LEU A 112 -10.55 1.40 -5.00
CA LEU A 112 -9.21 0.88 -5.18
C LEU A 112 -8.92 -0.31 -4.25
N ILE A 113 -9.35 -0.24 -2.99
CA ILE A 113 -9.24 -1.36 -2.05
C ILE A 113 -10.08 -2.55 -2.54
N PHE A 114 -11.33 -2.32 -2.95
CA PHE A 114 -12.16 -3.38 -3.52
C PHE A 114 -11.49 -4.06 -4.72
N ALA A 115 -10.99 -3.26 -5.66
CA ALA A 115 -10.31 -3.74 -6.84
C ALA A 115 -9.01 -4.51 -6.52
N ALA A 116 -8.25 -4.05 -5.52
CA ALA A 116 -7.07 -4.74 -5.02
C ALA A 116 -7.42 -6.09 -4.36
N LEU A 117 -8.54 -6.17 -3.63
CA LEU A 117 -9.04 -7.42 -3.03
C LEU A 117 -9.53 -8.42 -4.10
N LEU A 118 -10.03 -7.92 -5.22
CA LEU A 118 -10.55 -8.75 -6.32
C LEU A 118 -9.42 -9.33 -7.19
N LEU A 119 -8.32 -8.59 -7.34
CA LEU A 119 -7.20 -8.91 -8.24
C LEU A 119 -6.60 -10.33 -8.04
N PRO A 120 -6.39 -10.85 -6.81
CA PRO A 120 -5.93 -12.22 -6.58
C PRO A 120 -6.90 -13.31 -7.05
N PHE A 121 -8.18 -12.99 -7.22
CA PHE A 121 -9.18 -13.94 -7.72
C PHE A 121 -9.21 -14.01 -9.24
N TRP A 122 -8.75 -12.97 -9.93
CA TRP A 122 -8.60 -12.97 -11.39
C TRP A 122 -7.21 -13.36 -11.87
N HIS A 123 -6.18 -13.11 -11.06
CA HIS A 123 -4.81 -13.51 -11.34
C HIS A 123 -4.31 -14.50 -10.28
N ALA A 124 -3.89 -15.69 -10.72
CA ALA A 124 -3.23 -16.66 -9.85
C ALA A 124 -1.84 -16.16 -9.44
N ILE A 125 -1.80 -15.29 -8.43
CA ILE A 125 -0.57 -14.72 -7.89
C ILE A 125 -0.05 -15.67 -6.81
N ARG A 126 1.19 -16.13 -6.95
CA ARG A 126 1.81 -16.96 -5.91
C ARG A 126 2.05 -16.12 -4.65
N VAL A 127 1.60 -16.61 -3.50
CA VAL A 127 1.82 -15.99 -2.18
C VAL A 127 3.31 -15.73 -1.92
N LYS A 128 4.20 -16.60 -2.43
CA LYS A 128 5.67 -16.44 -2.36
C LYS A 128 6.20 -15.16 -3.02
N VAL A 129 5.54 -14.68 -4.08
CA VAL A 129 5.93 -13.43 -4.76
C VAL A 129 5.60 -12.23 -3.87
N VAL A 130 4.40 -12.24 -3.28
CA VAL A 130 3.91 -11.15 -2.42
C VAL A 130 4.71 -11.07 -1.13
N THR A 131 4.90 -12.20 -0.45
CA THR A 131 5.72 -12.28 0.79
C THR A 131 7.12 -11.72 0.57
N ARG A 132 7.80 -12.12 -0.52
CA ARG A 132 9.11 -11.58 -0.86
C ARG A 132 9.10 -10.09 -1.18
N ALA A 133 8.11 -9.64 -1.93
CA ALA A 133 7.97 -8.22 -2.27
C ALA A 133 7.78 -7.37 -1.00
N VAL A 134 6.92 -7.83 -0.08
CA VAL A 134 6.66 -7.18 1.21
C VAL A 134 7.91 -7.17 2.08
N ALA A 135 8.69 -8.25 2.13
CA ALA A 135 9.93 -8.29 2.90
C ALA A 135 10.99 -7.28 2.39
N TRP A 136 11.10 -7.13 1.06
CA TRP A 136 11.94 -6.08 0.48
C TRP A 136 11.41 -4.67 0.72
N MET A 137 10.09 -4.48 0.63
CA MET A 137 9.44 -3.21 0.96
C MET A 137 9.70 -2.83 2.42
N ALA A 138 9.55 -3.77 3.36
CA ALA A 138 9.81 -3.58 4.79
C ALA A 138 11.28 -3.21 5.04
N THR A 139 12.22 -3.90 4.39
CA THR A 139 13.64 -3.55 4.45
C THR A 139 13.88 -2.12 3.95
N GLY A 140 13.23 -1.72 2.85
CA GLY A 140 13.28 -0.34 2.35
C GLY A 140 12.76 0.68 3.36
N TYR A 141 11.64 0.39 4.02
CA TYR A 141 11.11 1.24 5.08
C TYR A 141 12.03 1.34 6.30
N LEU A 142 12.69 0.25 6.71
CA LEU A 142 13.67 0.29 7.80
C LEU A 142 14.87 1.19 7.45
N VAL A 143 15.34 1.15 6.20
CA VAL A 143 16.38 2.06 5.73
C VAL A 143 15.90 3.51 5.77
N THR A 144 14.69 3.78 5.30
CA THR A 144 14.09 5.12 5.36
C THR A 144 13.98 5.64 6.79
N ILE A 145 13.51 4.81 7.73
CA ILE A 145 13.42 5.16 9.16
C ILE A 145 14.82 5.46 9.71
N ALA A 146 15.82 4.63 9.39
CA ALA A 146 17.19 4.88 9.85
C ALA A 146 17.74 6.22 9.33
N ILE A 147 17.45 6.57 8.08
CA ILE A 147 17.82 7.87 7.49
C ILE A 147 17.09 9.00 8.21
N GLU A 148 15.78 8.89 8.44
CA GLU A 148 14.98 9.91 9.16
C GLU A 148 15.50 10.12 10.59
N MET A 149 15.85 9.05 11.29
CA MET A 149 16.44 9.12 12.63
C MET A 149 17.81 9.80 12.61
N LEU A 150 18.64 9.55 11.60
CA LEU A 150 19.93 10.22 11.44
C LEU A 150 19.74 11.70 11.11
N MET A 151 18.79 12.05 10.25
CA MET A 151 18.43 13.45 9.95
C MET A 151 17.95 14.19 11.20
N LEU A 152 17.14 13.53 12.04
CA LEU A 152 16.68 14.06 13.31
C LEU A 152 17.85 14.38 14.26
N VAL A 153 18.83 13.48 14.38
CA VAL A 153 20.01 13.67 15.23
C VAL A 153 20.92 14.78 14.71
N VAL A 154 21.08 14.90 13.39
CA VAL A 154 21.91 15.95 12.76
C VAL A 154 21.16 17.29 12.67
N GLY A 155 19.86 17.33 12.96
CA GLY A 155 19.03 18.53 12.90
C GLY A 155 18.68 19.00 11.49
N LEU A 156 18.73 18.09 10.51
CA LEU A 156 18.39 18.33 9.09
C LEU A 156 16.90 18.00 8.83
N GLY A 157 16.28 18.72 7.89
CA GLY A 157 14.91 18.41 7.45
C GLY A 157 13.82 18.91 8.39
N LYS A 158 13.88 20.17 8.83
CA LYS A 158 12.84 20.75 9.71
C LYS A 158 11.59 21.21 8.96
N GLU A 159 11.71 21.49 7.67
CA GLU A 159 10.59 21.94 6.85
C GLU A 159 10.01 20.77 6.05
N PRO A 160 8.71 20.47 6.20
CA PRO A 160 8.07 19.44 5.40
C PRO A 160 8.05 19.84 3.93
N PHE A 161 8.25 18.87 3.03
CA PHE A 161 8.23 19.14 1.60
C PHE A 161 6.98 18.56 0.94
N LEU A 162 6.53 19.25 -0.11
CA LEU A 162 5.45 18.79 -0.98
C LEU A 162 6.09 18.08 -2.18
N PRO A 163 5.68 16.85 -2.51
CA PRO A 163 6.22 16.16 -3.67
C PRO A 163 5.85 16.93 -4.96
N PRO A 164 6.68 16.87 -6.00
CA PRO A 164 6.50 17.68 -7.22
C PRO A 164 5.12 17.49 -7.87
N LEU A 165 4.58 16.27 -7.83
CA LEU A 165 3.27 15.93 -8.38
C LEU A 165 2.08 16.39 -7.52
N ALA A 166 2.29 16.80 -6.27
CA ALA A 166 1.20 17.29 -5.42
C ALA A 166 0.51 18.54 -6.00
N ARG A 167 1.21 19.30 -6.85
CA ARG A 167 0.66 20.47 -7.55
C ARG A 167 -0.31 20.12 -8.67
N LEU A 168 -0.27 18.89 -9.18
CA LEU A 168 -1.05 18.44 -10.34
C LEU A 168 -2.28 17.62 -9.94
N ILE A 169 -2.37 17.16 -8.69
CA ILE A 169 -3.45 16.28 -8.23
C ILE A 169 -4.55 17.12 -7.56
N PRO A 170 -5.79 17.11 -8.07
CA PRO A 170 -6.91 17.77 -7.39
C PRO A 170 -7.22 17.04 -6.08
N GLY A 171 -7.10 17.76 -4.96
CA GLY A 171 -7.27 17.23 -3.61
C GLY A 171 -6.37 17.96 -2.60
N GLY A 172 -6.60 17.78 -1.31
CA GLY A 172 -5.83 18.47 -0.27
C GLY A 172 -4.35 18.14 -0.33
N ALA A 173 -3.51 19.11 -0.74
CA ALA A 173 -2.06 18.97 -0.87
C ALA A 173 -1.37 18.49 0.43
N LEU A 174 -1.99 18.76 1.58
CA LEU A 174 -1.55 18.29 2.90
C LEU A 174 -1.53 16.76 3.02
N SER A 175 -2.41 16.05 2.30
CA SER A 175 -2.43 14.58 2.30
C SER A 175 -1.25 13.94 1.56
N LEU A 176 -0.50 14.74 0.81
CA LEU A 176 0.70 14.33 0.08
C LEU A 176 1.98 14.89 0.72
N GLN A 177 1.86 15.65 1.80
CA GLN A 177 3.00 16.29 2.44
C GLN A 177 3.88 15.24 3.12
N VAL A 178 5.15 15.21 2.75
CA VAL A 178 6.15 14.38 3.43
C VAL A 178 6.65 15.19 4.61
N THR A 179 6.44 14.64 5.80
CA THR A 179 6.87 15.24 7.06
C THR A 179 8.05 14.45 7.59
N PHE A 180 9.04 15.17 8.10
CA PHE A 180 10.21 14.55 8.70
C PHE A 180 9.91 14.12 10.14
N ALA A 181 10.76 13.24 10.66
CA ALA A 181 10.71 12.86 12.07
C ALA A 181 10.90 14.10 12.96
N ASP A 182 10.11 14.19 14.03
CA ASP A 182 10.21 15.26 15.01
C ASP A 182 10.13 14.69 16.43
N LEU A 183 10.69 15.42 17.41
CA LEU A 183 10.59 15.06 18.82
C LEU A 183 9.26 15.55 19.37
N GLN A 184 8.37 14.60 19.67
CA GLN A 184 7.10 14.92 20.31
C GLN A 184 7.06 14.41 21.75
N PRO A 185 6.54 15.22 22.69
CA PRO A 185 6.41 14.79 24.07
C PRO A 185 5.33 13.72 24.17
N PHE A 186 5.70 12.52 24.63
CA PHE A 186 4.79 11.44 24.97
C PHE A 186 4.92 11.17 26.47
N PHE A 187 3.86 11.47 27.23
CA PHE A 187 3.89 11.48 28.70
C PHE A 187 5.06 12.30 29.29
N GLY A 188 5.40 13.43 28.66
CA GLY A 188 6.50 14.31 29.10
C GLY A 188 7.91 13.87 28.70
N ILE A 189 8.06 12.70 28.06
CA ILE A 189 9.34 12.23 27.52
C ILE A 189 9.39 12.60 26.04
N PRO A 190 10.42 13.32 25.56
CA PRO A 190 10.57 13.61 24.13
C PRO A 190 10.92 12.31 23.41
N LEU A 191 9.97 11.79 22.62
CA LEU A 191 10.19 10.60 21.80
C LEU A 191 10.21 10.98 20.32
N PRO A 192 11.08 10.34 19.52
CA PRO A 192 11.10 10.53 18.08
C PRO A 192 9.79 9.98 17.51
N ARG A 193 9.03 10.84 16.83
CA ARG A 193 7.82 10.46 16.12
C ARG A 193 8.06 10.66 14.64
N THR A 194 7.94 9.58 13.88
CA THR A 194 7.90 9.63 12.42
C THR A 194 6.44 9.55 12.00
N VAL A 195 6.04 10.41 11.08
CA VAL A 195 4.75 10.32 10.41
C VAL A 195 5.07 9.74 9.04
N LEU A 196 5.28 8.42 9.01
CA LEU A 196 5.63 7.71 7.78
C LEU A 196 4.48 7.86 6.78
N TYR A 197 4.55 8.94 5.99
CA TYR A 197 3.78 9.23 4.79
C TYR A 197 2.26 9.46 4.91
N THR A 198 1.59 9.11 6.01
CA THR A 198 0.19 9.54 6.26
C THR A 198 -0.02 10.06 7.67
N PRO A 199 -0.78 11.17 7.84
CA PRO A 199 -1.08 11.75 9.15
C PRO A 199 -2.06 10.94 10.02
N ASP A 200 -2.50 9.75 9.59
CA ASP A 200 -3.45 8.91 10.32
C ASP A 200 -2.76 7.75 11.08
N PRO A 201 -2.60 7.87 12.42
CA PRO A 201 -1.82 6.94 13.23
C PRO A 201 -2.30 5.47 13.34
N PRO A 202 -3.60 5.09 13.22
CA PRO A 202 -3.97 3.69 13.37
C PRO A 202 -3.59 2.83 12.16
N ILE A 203 -3.51 3.43 10.97
CA ILE A 203 -3.28 2.69 9.71
C ILE A 203 -1.85 2.13 9.68
N VAL A 204 -0.86 2.94 10.08
CA VAL A 204 0.55 2.52 10.08
C VAL A 204 0.79 1.36 11.03
N GLY A 205 0.16 1.37 12.22
CA GLY A 205 0.27 0.29 13.20
C GLY A 205 -0.33 -1.04 12.71
N VAL A 206 -1.49 -1.00 12.04
CA VAL A 206 -2.09 -2.21 11.47
C VAL A 206 -1.27 -2.71 10.27
N CYS A 207 -0.80 -1.79 9.40
CA CYS A 207 0.02 -2.14 8.25
C CYS A 207 1.37 -2.74 8.64
N SER A 208 2.01 -2.26 9.72
CA SER A 208 3.26 -2.81 10.21
C SER A 208 3.08 -4.22 10.79
N ILE A 209 2.01 -4.46 11.56
CA ILE A 209 1.67 -5.78 12.07
C ILE A 209 1.39 -6.77 10.93
N LEU A 210 0.59 -6.36 9.93
CA LEU A 210 0.32 -7.19 8.76
C LEU A 210 1.59 -7.49 7.98
N SER A 211 2.44 -6.48 7.76
CA SER A 211 3.72 -6.66 7.07
C SER A 211 4.62 -7.63 7.83
N PHE A 212 4.68 -7.52 9.17
CA PHE A 212 5.43 -8.44 10.02
C PHE A 212 4.94 -9.90 9.85
N PHE A 213 3.63 -10.15 9.94
CA PHE A 213 3.09 -11.50 9.74
C PHE A 213 3.36 -12.04 8.33
N ILE A 214 3.31 -11.19 7.31
CA ILE A 214 3.63 -11.56 5.94
C ILE A 214 5.12 -11.91 5.80
N CYS A 215 6.02 -11.12 6.40
CA CYS A 215 7.46 -11.34 6.40
C CYS A 215 7.85 -12.65 7.11
N LEU A 216 7.14 -13.07 8.15
CA LEU A 216 7.36 -14.38 8.79
C LEU A 216 7.20 -15.56 7.82
N GLY A 217 6.37 -15.40 6.78
CA GLY A 217 6.18 -16.36 5.70
C GLY A 217 7.31 -16.42 4.66
N GLU A 218 8.34 -15.56 4.74
CA GLU A 218 9.44 -15.54 3.79
C GLU A 218 10.35 -16.78 3.95
N GLU A 219 10.62 -17.46 2.83
CA GLU A 219 11.46 -18.66 2.79
C GLU A 219 12.95 -18.32 2.92
N ASN A 220 13.36 -17.13 2.46
CA ASN A 220 14.74 -16.68 2.63
C ASN A 220 15.00 -16.22 4.06
N ARG A 221 15.73 -17.04 4.82
CA ARG A 221 16.07 -16.79 6.22
C ARG A 221 16.77 -15.45 6.46
N ARG A 222 17.64 -15.01 5.56
CA ARG A 222 18.35 -13.71 5.73
C ARG A 222 17.39 -12.54 5.57
N LEU A 223 16.54 -12.58 4.54
CA LEU A 223 15.58 -11.52 4.28
C LEU A 223 14.55 -11.44 5.42
N ARG A 224 14.04 -12.59 5.88
CA ARG A 224 13.11 -12.69 7.02
C ARG A 224 13.67 -12.14 8.34
N GLN A 225 14.99 -12.19 8.54
CA GLN A 225 15.63 -11.67 9.76
C GLN A 225 15.83 -10.15 9.73
N ILE A 226 15.88 -9.57 8.53
CA ILE A 226 16.16 -8.14 8.32
C ILE A 226 14.84 -7.36 8.18
N SER A 227 13.83 -7.96 7.55
CA SER A 227 12.49 -7.39 7.33
C SER A 227 11.60 -7.47 8.56
#